data_AF-A0A7Y2UD67-F1
#
_entry.id   AF-A0A7Y2UD67-F1
#
_cell.length_a   1.000
_cell.length_b   1.000
_cell.length_c   1.000
_cell.angle_alpha   90.00
_cell.angle_beta   90.00
_cell.angle_gamma   90.00
#
_symmetry.space_group_name_H-M   'P 1'
#
loop_
_entity.id
_entity.type
_entity.pdbx_description
1 polymer ?
#
loop_
_entity_poly.entity_id
_entity_poly.type
_entity_poly.pdbx_seq_one_letter_code
_entity_poly.pdbx_strand_id
1 'polypeptide(L)'
;MLYKSVISLALTCALGLLSAPLLAQTDEPEKEQPATQAQEALPDNVPGLLVKSNEAYAAKDYLTFRRALRSLHAKRPYNSDYMYQLVIAHALLDEKTPAYDLMLRMQQQGLAYDFNANEGT
;
A
#
# COMPACT_ATOMS: atom_id res chain seq x y z
N MET A 1 31.41 38.52 19.20
CA MET A 1 30.64 39.30 20.20
C MET A 1 30.74 40.76 19.79
N LEU A 2 29.70 41.57 19.64
CA LEU A 2 28.31 41.46 20.03
C LEU A 2 27.52 42.51 19.22
N TYR A 3 26.38 42.06 18.68
CA TYR A 3 25.21 42.78 18.18
C TYR A 3 25.09 44.28 18.51
N LYS A 4 24.93 45.09 17.45
CA LYS A 4 24.27 46.39 17.51
C LYS A 4 23.51 46.66 16.22
N SER A 5 22.22 46.33 16.21
CA SER A 5 21.19 47.30 15.87
C SER A 5 19.86 46.79 16.39
N VAL A 6 19.30 47.59 17.28
CA VAL A 6 18.17 47.33 18.16
C VAL A 6 17.15 48.43 17.82
N ILE A 7 15.86 48.17 18.10
CA ILE A 7 14.78 49.16 18.34
C ILE A 7 14.21 49.74 17.04
N SER A 8 12.92 49.78 16.72
CA SER A 8 11.61 49.39 17.28
C SER A 8 10.63 49.59 16.09
N LEU A 9 9.38 49.15 16.03
CA LEU A 9 8.25 49.46 16.92
C LEU A 9 7.04 48.79 16.24
N ALA A 10 6.40 47.83 16.92
CA ALA A 10 5.02 47.91 17.43
C ALA A 10 3.92 48.06 16.36
N LEU A 11 3.01 47.08 16.22
CA LEU A 11 1.80 46.89 17.07
C LEU A 11 0.60 47.64 16.47
N THR A 12 -0.57 46.99 16.53
CA THR A 12 -1.94 47.46 16.21
C THR A 12 -2.31 47.42 14.71
N CYS A 13 -3.51 47.06 14.28
CA CYS A 13 -4.82 46.81 14.91
C CYS A 13 -5.63 45.93 13.92
N ALA A 14 -6.18 44.79 14.33
CA ALA A 14 -7.60 44.60 14.66
C ALA A 14 -8.61 44.79 13.51
N LEU A 15 -9.29 43.67 13.19
CA LEU A 15 -10.67 43.52 12.74
C LEU A 15 -11.16 44.25 11.47
N GLY A 16 -11.33 43.45 10.41
CA GLY A 16 -12.29 43.69 9.34
C GLY A 16 -13.07 42.41 9.06
N LEU A 17 -14.22 42.26 9.70
CA LEU A 17 -15.24 41.25 9.47
C LEU A 17 -16.02 41.51 8.16
N LEU A 18 -16.59 40.42 7.60
CA LEU A 18 -17.58 40.33 6.52
C LEU A 18 -17.13 40.43 5.05
N SER A 19 -17.00 39.28 4.39
CA SER A 19 -17.60 39.04 3.06
C SER A 19 -17.88 37.54 2.87
N ALA A 20 -19.05 37.25 2.33
CA ALA A 20 -19.75 35.95 2.31
C ALA A 20 -19.04 34.82 1.54
N PRO A 21 -19.40 33.54 1.79
CA PRO A 21 -18.87 32.40 1.04
C PRO A 21 -19.54 32.36 -0.33
N LEU A 22 -18.74 32.36 -1.40
CA LEU A 22 -19.22 32.01 -2.72
C LEU A 22 -19.28 30.48 -2.81
N LEU A 23 -20.48 29.92 -2.67
CA LEU A 23 -20.77 28.54 -3.02
C LEU A 23 -20.62 28.37 -4.54
N ALA A 24 -19.45 27.91 -4.98
CA ALA A 24 -19.31 27.29 -6.28
C ALA A 24 -19.59 25.79 -6.13
N GLN A 25 -20.87 25.41 -6.11
CA GLN A 25 -21.27 24.03 -6.38
C GLN A 25 -21.02 23.77 -7.86
N THR A 26 -19.89 23.14 -8.15
CA THR A 26 -19.71 22.43 -9.41
C THR A 26 -20.31 21.05 -9.16
N ASP A 27 -21.51 20.81 -9.70
CA ASP A 27 -22.04 19.46 -9.90
C ASP A 27 -21.12 18.73 -10.88
N GLU A 28 -20.00 18.20 -10.38
CA GLU A 28 -19.37 17.06 -11.01
C GLU A 28 -20.24 15.84 -10.71
N PRO A 29 -20.60 15.03 -11.71
CA PRO A 29 -21.30 13.79 -11.45
C PRO A 29 -20.41 12.94 -10.54
N GLU A 30 -20.95 12.65 -9.36
CA GLU A 30 -20.49 11.67 -8.40
C GLU A 30 -20.03 10.44 -9.18
N LYS A 31 -18.71 10.22 -9.25
CA LYS A 31 -18.16 8.96 -9.73
C LYS A 31 -18.72 7.92 -8.79
N GLU A 32 -19.73 7.18 -9.23
CA GLU A 32 -20.23 5.98 -8.59
C GLU A 32 -19.02 5.14 -8.19
N GLN A 33 -18.72 5.19 -6.89
CA GLN A 33 -17.72 4.34 -6.30
C GLN A 33 -18.26 2.92 -6.47
N PRO A 34 -17.55 2.03 -7.21
CA PRO A 34 -18.08 0.70 -7.47
C PRO A 34 -18.38 0.03 -6.13
N ALA A 35 -19.62 -0.46 -6.02
CA ALA A 35 -20.14 -1.10 -4.83
C ALA A 35 -19.08 -2.03 -4.21
N THR A 36 -18.83 -1.84 -2.92
CA THR A 36 -18.00 -2.74 -2.11
C THR A 36 -18.53 -4.16 -2.28
N GLN A 37 -17.95 -4.92 -3.21
CA GLN A 37 -18.25 -6.33 -3.37
C GLN A 37 -17.90 -6.98 -2.03
N ALA A 38 -18.89 -7.65 -1.43
CA ALA A 38 -18.71 -8.35 -0.17
C ALA A 38 -17.50 -9.29 -0.30
N GLN A 39 -16.40 -8.91 0.33
CA GLN A 39 -15.16 -9.62 0.18
C GLN A 39 -15.24 -10.93 0.94
N GLU A 40 -15.21 -12.03 0.17
CA GLU A 40 -15.25 -13.39 0.68
C GLU A 40 -14.22 -13.57 1.81
N ALA A 41 -14.65 -14.22 2.89
CA ALA A 41 -13.80 -14.49 4.03
C ALA A 41 -12.71 -15.50 3.63
N LEU A 42 -11.47 -15.23 4.04
CA LEU A 42 -10.36 -16.15 3.76
C LEU A 42 -10.36 -17.32 4.75
N PRO A 43 -9.89 -18.51 4.33
CA PRO A 43 -9.62 -19.61 5.25
C PRO A 43 -8.60 -19.22 6.33
N ASP A 44 -8.71 -19.76 7.54
CA ASP A 44 -7.77 -19.47 8.64
C ASP A 44 -6.68 -20.55 8.85
N ASN A 45 -6.54 -21.48 7.90
CA ASN A 45 -5.52 -22.53 7.93
C ASN A 45 -4.60 -22.45 6.70
N VAL A 46 -3.34 -22.88 6.86
CA VAL A 46 -2.32 -22.80 5.81
C VAL A 46 -2.74 -23.54 4.52
N PRO A 47 -3.23 -24.79 4.56
CA PRO A 47 -3.67 -25.47 3.33
C PRO A 47 -4.78 -24.73 2.59
N GLY A 48 -5.80 -24.25 3.29
CA GLY A 48 -6.91 -23.50 2.71
C GLY A 48 -6.46 -22.18 2.09
N LEU A 49 -5.52 -21.48 2.74
CA LEU A 49 -4.95 -20.26 2.18
C LEU A 49 -4.13 -20.52 0.91
N LEU A 50 -3.40 -21.63 0.84
CA LEU A 50 -2.65 -22.03 -0.38
C LEU A 50 -3.61 -22.36 -1.54
N VAL A 51 -4.68 -23.10 -1.27
CA VAL A 51 -5.71 -23.37 -2.28
C VAL A 51 -6.31 -22.06 -2.78
N LYS A 52 -6.73 -21.19 -1.85
CA LYS A 52 -7.34 -19.90 -2.21
C LYS A 52 -6.38 -18.97 -2.96
N SER A 53 -5.09 -18.95 -2.62
CA SER A 53 -4.11 -18.14 -3.35
C SER A 53 -3.95 -18.64 -4.79
N ASN A 54 -3.90 -19.95 -5.00
CA ASN A 54 -3.75 -20.54 -6.33
C ASN A 54 -5.00 -20.29 -7.20
N GLU A 55 -6.20 -20.48 -6.63
CA GLU A 55 -7.46 -20.17 -7.31
C GLU A 55 -7.54 -18.69 -7.71
N ALA A 56 -7.20 -17.79 -6.78
CA ALA A 56 -7.21 -16.35 -7.02
C ALA A 56 -6.21 -15.94 -8.10
N TYR A 57 -5.00 -16.51 -8.09
CA TYR A 57 -4.00 -16.27 -9.13
C TYR A 57 -4.50 -16.73 -10.51
N ALA A 58 -5.06 -17.95 -10.60
CA ALA A 58 -5.61 -18.50 -11.84
C ALA A 58 -6.78 -17.66 -12.38
N ALA A 59 -7.62 -17.12 -11.49
CA ALA A 59 -8.72 -16.23 -11.83
C ALA A 59 -8.29 -14.77 -12.13
N LYS A 60 -6.99 -14.45 -11.99
CA LYS A 60 -6.44 -13.08 -12.04
C LYS A 60 -7.03 -12.12 -11.00
N ASP A 61 -7.60 -12.67 -9.91
CA ASP A 61 -7.99 -11.89 -8.73
C ASP A 61 -6.76 -11.63 -7.85
N TYR A 62 -5.93 -10.69 -8.30
CA TYR A 62 -4.67 -10.39 -7.63
C TYR A 62 -4.86 -9.74 -6.25
N LEU A 63 -6.03 -9.13 -5.99
CA LEU A 63 -6.37 -8.61 -4.66
C LEU A 63 -6.56 -9.75 -3.65
N THR A 64 -7.33 -10.79 -4.01
CA THR A 64 -7.51 -11.96 -3.15
C THR A 64 -6.22 -12.76 -3.03
N PHE A 65 -5.46 -12.91 -4.13
CA PHE A 65 -4.14 -13.55 -4.13
C PHE A 65 -3.19 -12.91 -3.10
N ARG A 66 -3.00 -11.59 -3.16
CA ARG A 66 -2.18 -10.84 -2.21
C ARG A 66 -2.69 -11.00 -0.77
N ARG A 67 -4.01 -10.93 -0.54
CA ARG A 67 -4.57 -11.08 0.81
C ARG A 67 -4.31 -12.46 1.39
N ALA A 68 -4.48 -13.52 0.60
CA ALA A 68 -4.19 -14.89 1.02
C ALA A 68 -2.70 -15.08 1.34
N LEU A 69 -1.80 -14.55 0.49
CA LEU A 69 -0.36 -14.59 0.73
C LEU A 69 0.09 -13.80 1.95
N ARG A 70 -0.52 -12.63 2.22
CA ARG A 70 -0.26 -11.89 3.45
C ARG A 70 -0.64 -12.69 4.69
N SER A 71 -1.78 -13.40 4.65
CA SER A 71 -2.18 -14.31 5.72
C SER A 71 -1.23 -15.50 5.88
N LEU A 72 -0.72 -16.06 4.77
CA LEU A 72 0.30 -17.12 4.79
C LEU A 72 1.61 -16.62 5.42
N HIS A 73 2.11 -15.47 4.98
CA HIS A 73 3.32 -14.84 5.52
C HIS A 73 3.16 -14.52 7.02
N ALA A 74 2.01 -14.01 7.45
CA ALA A 74 1.74 -13.77 8.88
C ALA A 74 1.83 -15.05 9.71
N LYS A 75 1.38 -16.20 9.18
CA LYS A 75 1.47 -17.50 9.85
C LYS A 75 2.86 -18.13 9.75
N ARG A 76 3.66 -17.77 8.74
CA ARG A 76 4.99 -18.33 8.44
C ARG A 76 5.93 -17.19 7.96
N PRO A 77 6.38 -16.31 8.87
CA PRO A 77 7.05 -15.06 8.50
C PRO A 77 8.43 -15.22 7.86
N TYR A 78 9.06 -16.38 8.01
CA TYR A 78 10.39 -16.67 7.46
C TYR A 78 10.35 -17.70 6.32
N ASN A 79 9.17 -17.97 5.75
CA ASN A 79 9.07 -18.79 4.56
C ASN A 79 9.35 -17.93 3.32
N SER A 80 10.49 -18.22 2.67
CA SER A 80 11.02 -17.45 1.56
C SER A 80 10.12 -17.54 0.31
N ASP A 81 9.47 -18.69 0.07
CA ASP A 81 8.55 -18.88 -1.06
C ASP A 81 7.30 -17.99 -0.93
N TYR A 82 6.74 -17.88 0.27
CA TYR A 82 5.58 -17.00 0.50
C TYR A 82 5.94 -15.53 0.36
N MET A 83 7.15 -15.15 0.78
CA MET A 83 7.64 -13.79 0.57
C MET A 83 7.85 -13.51 -0.92
N TYR A 84 8.47 -14.44 -1.65
CA TYR A 84 8.64 -14.35 -3.11
C TYR A 84 7.29 -14.17 -3.81
N GLN A 85 6.32 -15.03 -3.54
CA GLN A 85 4.99 -14.93 -4.14
C GLN A 85 4.27 -13.62 -3.75
N LEU A 86 4.48 -13.11 -2.54
CA LEU A 86 3.92 -11.84 -2.11
C LEU A 86 4.57 -10.64 -2.83
N VAL A 87 5.86 -10.72 -3.17
CA VAL A 87 6.50 -9.74 -4.08
C VAL A 87 5.80 -9.76 -5.45
N ILE A 88 5.57 -10.94 -6.02
CA ILE A 88 4.84 -11.08 -7.29
C ILE A 88 3.42 -10.50 -7.19
N ALA A 89 2.71 -10.78 -6.09
CA ALA A 89 1.35 -10.26 -5.87
C ALA A 89 1.32 -8.73 -5.79
N HIS A 90 2.30 -8.11 -5.13
CA HIS A 90 2.46 -6.65 -5.12
C HIS A 90 2.77 -6.11 -6.52
N ALA A 91 3.68 -6.76 -7.27
CA ALA A 91 4.03 -6.34 -8.62
C ALA A 91 2.83 -6.40 -9.59
N LEU A 92 1.99 -7.44 -9.51
CA LEU A 92 0.78 -7.60 -10.32
C LEU A 92 -0.29 -6.52 -10.07
N LEU A 93 -0.21 -5.85 -8.91
CA LEU A 93 -1.10 -4.75 -8.52
C LEU A 93 -0.45 -3.36 -8.68
N ASP A 94 0.72 -3.28 -9.34
CA ASP A 94 1.54 -2.05 -9.48
C ASP A 94 2.00 -1.44 -8.13
N GLU A 95 2.06 -2.26 -7.07
CA GLU A 95 2.47 -1.84 -5.73
C GLU A 95 3.99 -1.93 -5.55
N LYS A 96 4.71 -1.04 -6.27
CA LYS A 96 6.19 -1.08 -6.39
C LYS A 96 6.91 -0.92 -5.05
N THR A 97 6.49 0.04 -4.21
CA THR A 97 7.13 0.28 -2.92
C THR A 97 6.99 -0.93 -1.98
N PRO A 98 5.78 -1.49 -1.75
CA PRO A 98 5.64 -2.72 -0.97
C PRO A 98 6.43 -3.92 -1.52
N ALA A 99 6.48 -4.09 -2.84
CA ALA A 99 7.28 -5.15 -3.47
C ALA A 99 8.77 -4.99 -3.14
N TYR A 100 9.32 -3.78 -3.33
CA TYR A 100 10.71 -3.46 -3.06
C TYR A 100 11.07 -3.63 -1.57
N ASP A 101 10.24 -3.12 -0.66
CA ASP A 101 10.49 -3.21 0.77
C ASP A 101 10.52 -4.67 1.24
N LEU A 102 9.68 -5.52 0.65
CA LEU A 102 9.67 -6.95 0.94
C LEU A 102 10.94 -7.62 0.40
N MET A 103 11.36 -7.32 -0.84
CA MET A 103 12.62 -7.81 -1.40
C MET A 103 13.82 -7.41 -0.55
N LEU A 104 13.88 -6.16 -0.09
CA LEU A 104 14.94 -5.67 0.79
C LEU A 104 14.97 -6.44 2.11
N ARG A 105 13.80 -6.70 2.70
CA ARG A 105 13.69 -7.50 3.93
C ARG A 105 14.17 -8.94 3.70
N MET A 106 13.80 -9.56 2.57
CA MET A 106 14.29 -10.88 2.20
C MET A 106 15.82 -10.89 2.12
N GLN A 107 16.43 -9.87 1.51
CA GLN A 107 17.88 -9.73 1.43
C GLN A 107 18.54 -9.59 2.80
N GLN A 108 18.00 -8.76 3.68
CA GLN A 108 18.53 -8.58 5.05
C GLN A 108 18.46 -9.86 5.89
N GLN A 109 17.54 -10.77 5.56
CA GLN A 109 17.35 -12.05 6.26
C GLN A 109 18.13 -13.21 5.62
N GLY A 110 18.84 -12.99 4.51
CA GLY A 110 19.49 -14.07 3.75
C GLY A 110 18.51 -14.98 3.01
N LEU A 111 17.30 -14.49 2.72
CA LEU A 111 16.21 -15.19 2.01
C LEU A 111 15.97 -14.60 0.60
N ALA A 112 16.96 -13.90 0.04
CA ALA A 112 16.83 -13.23 -1.26
C ALA A 112 16.64 -14.23 -2.42
N TYR A 113 15.87 -13.82 -3.42
CA TYR A 113 15.81 -14.48 -4.72
C TYR A 113 16.37 -13.55 -5.80
N ASP A 114 16.88 -14.15 -6.86
CA ASP A 114 17.17 -13.41 -8.09
C ASP A 114 15.89 -13.26 -8.92
N PHE A 115 15.30 -12.07 -8.91
CA PHE A 115 14.09 -11.76 -9.67
C PHE A 115 14.38 -11.47 -11.16
N ASN A 116 15.65 -11.45 -11.58
CA ASN A 116 16.05 -11.32 -12.98
C ASN A 116 16.42 -12.67 -13.61
N ALA A 117 16.40 -13.76 -12.82
CA ALA A 117 16.68 -15.09 -13.32
C ALA A 117 15.58 -15.50 -14.32
N ASN A 118 15.96 -15.58 -15.59
CA ASN A 118 15.11 -16.19 -16.61
C ASN A 118 15.27 -17.70 -16.47
N GLU A 119 14.28 -18.42 -15.93
CA GLU A 119 14.27 -19.89 -15.99
C GLU A 119 14.07 -20.32 -17.45
N GLY A 120 15.19 -20.48 -18.14
CA GLY A 120 15.29 -20.78 -19.56
C GLY A 120 16.61 -21.45 -19.88
N THR A 121 16.77 -22.67 -19.39
CA THR A 121 17.61 -23.73 -19.99
C THR A 121 16.83 -25.03 -19.98
#